data_AF-A0A0G4EP02-F1
#
_entry.id   AF-A0A0G4EP02-F1
#
_cell.length_a   1.000
_cell.length_b   1.000
_cell.length_c   1.000
_cell.angle_alpha   90.00
_cell.angle_beta   90.00
_cell.angle_gamma   90.00
#
_symmetry.space_group_name_H-M   'P 1'
#
loop_
_entity.id
_entity.type
_entity.pdbx_description
1 polymer ?
#
loop_
_entity_poly.entity_id
_entity_poly.type
_entity_poly.pdbx_seq_one_letter_code
_entity_poly.pdbx_strand_id
1 'polypeptide(L)'
;MEVHQADRVSPFVAFLVNTQEDMCGLICSFLVAKDLAALTTSCARCHEGLWCSAPFWHCFFAQLNIAPPSPLSSPILPPSPLSPPSSTSASSATHTPPLSPLREVVSASHLVGAGCGHYRHRVDAVGTDEPPDVYGQLFDTAKRYLRGLLGRDDPGLLHRFGNACLGLVRKYDSYDDHTQAAAEDMVWQISRRTDIFTRGHALEICRVFEDRKERRIIQKAMDHVAIIFLDSEESFDALLEHQYAMLAQQDRSPRTCEEALADMPSIHTPHT
;
A
#
# COMPACT_ATOMS: atom_id res chain seq x y z
N MET A 1 -23.08 -38.14 -12.44
CA MET A 1 -23.25 -36.92 -13.25
C MET A 1 -22.00 -36.09 -13.09
N GLU A 2 -21.03 -36.31 -13.96
CA GLU A 2 -19.86 -35.44 -14.06
C GLU A 2 -20.29 -34.18 -14.82
N VAL A 3 -20.27 -33.05 -14.14
CA VAL A 3 -20.52 -31.75 -14.78
C VAL A 3 -19.24 -31.40 -15.54
N HIS A 4 -19.23 -31.66 -16.85
CA HIS A 4 -18.23 -31.09 -17.74
C HIS A 4 -18.48 -29.57 -17.85
N GLN A 5 -17.98 -28.85 -16.85
CA GLN A 5 -17.86 -27.40 -16.90
C GLN A 5 -16.72 -27.10 -17.87
N ALA A 6 -17.04 -26.98 -19.16
CA ALA A 6 -16.10 -26.52 -20.15
C ALA A 6 -15.61 -25.12 -19.72
N ASP A 7 -14.31 -25.01 -19.42
CA ASP A 7 -13.62 -23.78 -19.10
C ASP A 7 -13.85 -22.74 -20.19
N ARG A 8 -14.88 -21.91 -20.02
CA ARG A 8 -15.08 -20.73 -20.86
C ARG A 8 -14.07 -19.69 -20.41
N VAL A 9 -12.86 -19.81 -20.93
CA VAL A 9 -11.85 -18.77 -20.85
C VAL A 9 -12.46 -17.48 -21.42
N SER A 10 -12.43 -16.39 -20.65
CA SER A 10 -12.93 -15.09 -21.09
C SER A 10 -12.29 -14.72 -22.44
N PRO A 11 -13.06 -14.20 -23.42
CA PRO A 11 -12.53 -13.75 -24.71
C PRO A 11 -11.35 -12.77 -24.56
N PHE A 12 -11.35 -12.00 -23.48
CA PHE A 12 -10.25 -11.09 -23.13
C PHE A 12 -8.96 -11.83 -22.75
N VAL A 13 -9.06 -12.91 -21.96
CA VAL A 13 -7.91 -13.75 -21.60
C VAL A 13 -7.37 -14.47 -22.84
N ALA A 14 -8.26 -14.96 -23.71
CA ALA A 14 -7.86 -15.54 -24.98
C ALA A 14 -7.17 -14.52 -25.91
N PHE A 15 -7.64 -13.27 -25.93
CA PHE A 15 -7.00 -12.18 -26.65
C PHE A 15 -5.59 -11.90 -26.10
N LEU A 16 -5.44 -11.74 -24.79
CA LEU A 16 -4.13 -11.50 -24.15
C LEU A 16 -3.14 -12.63 -24.42
N VAL A 17 -3.56 -13.89 -24.31
CA VAL A 17 -2.68 -15.05 -24.54
C VAL A 17 -2.20 -15.16 -25.99
N ASN A 18 -2.98 -14.66 -26.95
CA ASN A 18 -2.64 -14.68 -28.38
C ASN A 18 -2.01 -13.38 -28.89
N THR A 19 -1.93 -12.35 -28.04
CA THR A 19 -1.34 -11.06 -28.38
C THR A 19 0.19 -11.17 -28.27
N GLN A 20 0.93 -10.54 -29.19
CA GLN A 20 2.41 -10.51 -29.13
C GLN A 20 2.89 -9.91 -27.81
N GLU A 21 4.01 -10.41 -27.28
CA GLU A 21 4.53 -10.06 -25.95
C GLU A 21 4.62 -8.53 -25.72
N ASP A 22 5.04 -7.79 -26.75
CA ASP A 22 5.18 -6.32 -26.70
C ASP A 22 3.84 -5.60 -26.49
N MET A 23 2.78 -6.07 -27.13
CA MET A 23 1.43 -5.50 -26.99
C MET A 23 0.76 -5.94 -25.70
N CYS A 24 1.07 -7.15 -25.22
CA CYS A 24 0.59 -7.66 -23.95
C CYS A 24 1.11 -6.82 -22.78
N GLY A 25 2.39 -6.42 -22.84
CA GLY A 25 2.99 -5.48 -21.90
C GLY A 25 2.29 -4.12 -21.90
N LEU A 26 1.99 -3.58 -23.09
CA LEU A 26 1.28 -2.30 -23.23
C LEU A 26 -0.14 -2.36 -22.63
N ILE A 27 -0.92 -3.40 -22.95
CA ILE A 27 -2.29 -3.57 -22.45
C ILE A 27 -2.28 -3.75 -20.92
N CYS A 28 -1.35 -4.55 -20.40
CA CYS A 28 -1.23 -4.76 -18.96
C CYS A 28 -0.71 -3.52 -18.22
N SER A 29 -0.07 -2.58 -18.91
CA SER A 29 0.36 -1.30 -18.36
C SER A 29 -0.81 -0.34 -18.06
N PHE A 30 -1.98 -0.58 -18.66
CA PHE A 30 -3.22 0.15 -18.34
C PHE A 30 -4.04 -0.50 -17.22
N LEU A 31 -3.64 -1.69 -16.74
CA LEU A 31 -4.33 -2.38 -15.65
C LEU A 31 -3.83 -1.88 -14.30
N VAL A 32 -4.76 -1.62 -13.39
CA VAL A 32 -4.42 -1.34 -11.99
C VAL A 32 -3.89 -2.64 -11.36
N ALA A 33 -3.01 -2.53 -10.36
CA ALA A 33 -2.37 -3.69 -9.71
C ALA A 33 -3.38 -4.77 -9.25
N LYS A 34 -4.59 -4.36 -8.84
CA LYS A 34 -5.68 -5.27 -8.47
C LYS A 34 -6.19 -6.10 -9.65
N ASP A 35 -6.36 -5.49 -10.82
CA ASP A 35 -6.85 -6.15 -12.02
C ASP A 35 -5.78 -7.07 -12.61
N LEU A 36 -4.50 -6.67 -12.50
CA LEU A 36 -3.38 -7.53 -12.85
C LEU A 36 -3.31 -8.79 -11.97
N ALA A 37 -3.53 -8.66 -10.65
CA ALA A 37 -3.56 -9.81 -9.73
C ALA A 37 -4.76 -10.74 -10.01
N ALA A 38 -5.93 -10.18 -10.32
CA ALA A 38 -7.09 -10.97 -10.74
C ALA A 38 -6.82 -11.70 -12.07
N LEU A 39 -6.16 -11.04 -13.01
CA LEU A 39 -5.80 -11.62 -14.30
C LEU A 39 -4.83 -12.80 -14.14
N THR A 40 -3.75 -12.63 -13.38
CA THR A 40 -2.73 -13.69 -13.18
C THR A 40 -3.26 -14.87 -12.38
N THR A 41 -4.17 -14.64 -11.43
CA THR A 41 -4.82 -15.75 -10.70
C THR A 41 -5.85 -16.50 -11.54
N SER A 42 -6.46 -15.84 -12.53
CA SER A 42 -7.46 -16.46 -13.41
C SER A 42 -6.88 -17.27 -14.57
N CYS A 43 -5.61 -17.08 -14.93
CA CYS A 43 -4.99 -17.74 -16.08
C CYS A 43 -3.51 -18.06 -15.85
N ALA A 44 -3.18 -19.36 -15.76
CA ALA A 44 -1.80 -19.82 -15.59
C ALA A 44 -0.86 -19.37 -16.72
N ARG A 45 -1.33 -19.27 -17.97
CA ARG A 45 -0.53 -18.76 -19.09
C ARG A 45 -0.24 -17.26 -18.97
N CYS A 46 -1.22 -16.47 -18.54
CA CYS A 46 -0.99 -15.05 -18.24
C CYS A 46 -0.04 -14.88 -17.07
N HIS A 47 -0.17 -15.71 -16.02
CA HIS A 47 0.77 -15.73 -14.92
C HIS A 47 2.19 -16.01 -15.41
N GLU A 48 2.43 -17.11 -16.12
CA GLU A 48 3.77 -17.44 -16.62
C GLU A 48 4.34 -16.38 -17.56
N GLY A 49 3.53 -15.85 -18.49
CA GLY A 49 3.98 -14.82 -19.43
C GLY A 49 4.31 -13.48 -18.76
N LEU A 50 3.47 -13.01 -17.84
CA LEU A 50 3.67 -11.73 -17.16
C LEU A 50 4.73 -11.81 -16.07
N TRP A 51 4.73 -12.88 -15.27
CA TRP A 51 5.65 -13.00 -14.12
C TRP A 51 7.10 -13.25 -14.55
N CYS A 52 7.31 -13.88 -15.71
CA CYS A 52 8.64 -14.13 -16.27
C CYS A 52 9.16 -12.98 -17.15
N SER A 53 8.31 -12.02 -17.53
CA SER A 53 8.70 -10.90 -18.41
C SER A 53 9.35 -9.77 -17.61
N ALA A 54 10.69 -9.75 -17.56
CA ALA A 54 11.43 -8.64 -16.95
C ALA A 54 11.11 -7.26 -17.59
N PRO A 55 10.96 -7.11 -18.93
CA PRO A 55 10.57 -5.85 -19.54
C PRO A 55 9.21 -5.34 -19.04
N PHE A 56 8.24 -6.24 -18.84
CA PHE A 56 6.92 -5.89 -18.32
C PHE A 56 7.03 -5.25 -16.93
N TRP A 57 7.71 -5.90 -15.99
CA TRP A 57 7.86 -5.38 -14.62
C TRP A 57 8.63 -4.06 -14.58
N HIS A 58 9.65 -3.90 -15.44
CA HIS A 58 10.35 -2.63 -15.55
C HIS A 58 9.42 -1.49 -15.97
N CYS A 59 8.59 -1.70 -17.00
CA CYS A 59 7.60 -0.70 -17.44
C CYS A 59 6.53 -0.46 -16.37
N PHE A 60 6.01 -1.53 -15.76
CA PHE A 60 4.98 -1.44 -14.74
C PHE A 60 5.46 -0.67 -13.49
N PHE A 61 6.66 -0.96 -12.98
CA PHE A 61 7.24 -0.23 -11.85
C PHE A 61 7.64 1.20 -12.21
N ALA A 62 8.12 1.44 -13.44
CA ALA A 62 8.40 2.79 -13.93
C ALA A 62 7.13 3.65 -13.97
N GLN A 63 5.99 3.09 -14.39
CA GLN A 63 4.70 3.79 -14.35
C GLN A 63 4.21 4.07 -12.94
N LEU A 64 4.50 3.18 -11.99
CA LEU A 64 4.17 3.38 -10.58
C LEU A 64 5.08 4.41 -9.87
N ASN A 65 6.05 5.02 -10.57
CA ASN A 65 7.09 5.88 -9.98
C ASN A 65 7.84 5.19 -8.81
N ILE A 66 7.87 3.85 -8.81
CA ILE A 66 8.66 3.08 -7.86
C ILE A 66 10.03 2.96 -8.51
N ALA A 67 10.94 3.86 -8.14
CA ALA A 67 12.32 3.81 -8.62
C ALA A 67 12.86 2.39 -8.42
N PRO A 68 13.48 1.76 -9.44
CA PRO A 68 14.09 0.46 -9.27
C PRO A 68 15.10 0.54 -8.12
N PRO A 69 15.18 -0.48 -7.25
CA PRO A 69 16.17 -0.49 -6.18
C PRO A 69 17.55 -0.28 -6.83
N SER A 70 18.22 0.81 -6.45
CA SER A 70 19.54 1.13 -6.99
C SER A 70 20.43 -0.10 -6.82
N PRO A 71 21.23 -0.49 -7.83
CA PRO A 71 22.15 -1.60 -7.69
C PRO A 71 23.03 -1.32 -6.47
N LEU A 72 22.97 -2.24 -5.50
CA LEU A 72 23.66 -2.17 -4.22
C LEU A 72 25.09 -1.68 -4.42
N SER A 73 25.36 -0.45 -3.97
CA SER A 73 26.72 0.07 -3.90
C SER A 73 27.50 -0.79 -2.91
N SER A 74 28.57 -1.40 -3.40
CA SER A 74 29.47 -2.26 -2.63
C SER A 74 29.91 -1.60 -1.32
N PRO A 75 29.94 -2.33 -0.19
CA PRO A 75 30.32 -1.75 1.09
C PRO A 75 31.80 -1.33 1.07
N ILE A 76 32.03 -0.04 1.27
CA ILE A 76 33.34 0.54 1.56
C ILE A 76 33.75 0.06 2.96
N LEU A 77 34.78 -0.78 3.03
CA LEU A 77 35.43 -1.22 4.27
C LEU A 77 36.08 -0.03 4.98
N PRO A 78 35.85 0.17 6.29
CA PRO A 78 36.58 1.15 7.07
C PRO A 78 38.00 0.65 7.41
N PRO A 79 39.02 1.52 7.46
CA PRO A 79 40.35 1.15 7.91
C PRO A 79 40.40 0.99 9.44
N SER A 80 41.04 -0.10 9.89
CA SER A 80 41.28 -0.45 11.29
C SER A 80 42.11 0.60 12.04
N PRO A 81 41.76 0.95 13.30
CA PRO A 81 42.64 1.72 14.16
C PRO A 81 43.55 0.82 15.03
N LEU A 82 44.81 1.25 15.14
CA LEU A 82 45.86 0.74 16.03
C LEU A 82 45.63 1.19 17.48
N SER A 83 45.86 0.28 18.44
CA SER A 83 45.92 0.48 19.89
C SER A 83 47.28 1.11 20.35
N PRO A 84 47.60 1.19 21.67
CA PRO A 84 47.25 2.19 22.71
C PRO A 84 48.55 2.89 23.26
N PRO A 85 48.57 3.65 24.41
CA PRO A 85 48.68 3.01 25.74
C PRO A 85 48.08 3.76 26.97
N SER A 86 48.01 3.00 28.06
CA SER A 86 47.77 3.22 29.50
C SER A 86 47.85 4.63 30.13
N SER A 87 47.01 4.88 31.14
CA SER A 87 47.44 5.14 32.53
C SER A 87 46.29 5.32 33.54
N THR A 88 46.62 4.90 34.75
CA THR A 88 45.91 4.72 36.03
C THR A 88 45.35 6.00 36.67
N SER A 89 44.21 5.90 37.34
CA SER A 89 44.03 6.53 38.67
C SER A 89 42.73 6.06 39.34
N ALA A 90 42.89 5.51 40.55
CA ALA A 90 41.83 5.07 41.44
C ALA A 90 41.16 6.28 42.12
N SER A 91 39.85 6.22 42.32
CA SER A 91 39.17 7.02 43.32
C SER A 91 38.01 6.24 43.93
N SER A 92 38.08 6.08 45.25
CA SER A 92 37.07 5.48 46.10
C SER A 92 35.78 6.28 46.09
N ALA A 93 34.63 5.62 45.88
CA ALA A 93 33.33 6.17 46.21
C ALA A 93 32.35 5.06 46.58
N THR A 94 32.07 5.00 47.88
CA THR A 94 30.81 4.67 48.57
C THR A 94 29.88 3.66 47.89
N HIS A 95 29.95 2.42 48.41
CA HIS A 95 29.04 1.32 48.17
C HIS A 95 27.59 1.73 48.52
N THR A 96 26.78 2.00 47.50
CA THR A 96 25.32 2.04 47.60
C THR A 96 24.81 0.65 47.23
N PRO A 97 23.93 0.00 48.01
CA PRO A 97 23.44 -1.32 47.66
C PRO A 97 22.66 -1.25 46.32
N PRO A 98 22.80 -2.25 45.43
CA PRO A 98 22.10 -2.26 44.17
C PRO A 98 20.58 -2.31 44.44
N LEU A 99 19.91 -1.21 44.13
CA LEU A 99 18.45 -1.18 44.05
C LEU A 99 18.02 -2.26 43.04
N SER A 100 17.17 -3.16 43.51
CA SER A 100 16.72 -4.31 42.74
C SER A 100 16.08 -3.88 41.41
N PRO A 101 16.38 -4.55 40.27
CA PRO A 101 15.84 -4.20 38.94
C PRO A 101 14.31 -4.28 38.84
N LEU A 102 13.63 -4.80 39.86
CA LEU A 102 12.18 -4.86 39.95
C LEU A 102 11.50 -3.51 40.19
N ARG A 103 12.19 -2.48 40.74
CA ARG A 103 11.57 -1.15 40.95
C ARG A 103 11.50 -0.29 39.69
N GLU A 104 12.43 -0.45 38.74
CA GLU A 104 12.35 0.25 37.44
C GLU A 104 11.18 -0.26 36.59
N VAL A 105 10.89 -1.55 36.65
CA VAL A 105 9.79 -2.15 35.88
C VAL A 105 8.41 -1.70 36.38
N VAL A 106 8.26 -1.45 37.69
CA VAL A 106 6.99 -0.97 38.26
C VAL A 106 6.76 0.52 37.95
N SER A 107 7.82 1.32 37.82
CA SER A 107 7.71 2.73 37.44
C SER A 107 7.34 2.90 35.96
N ALA A 108 7.82 2.00 35.09
CA ALA A 108 7.52 2.01 33.66
C ALA A 108 6.03 1.78 33.35
N SER A 109 5.37 0.81 34.00
CA SER A 109 3.94 0.53 33.76
C SER A 109 3.02 1.70 34.16
N HIS A 110 3.34 2.43 35.23
CA HIS A 110 2.56 3.61 35.65
C HIS A 110 2.75 4.80 34.71
N LEU A 111 3.96 4.98 34.18
CA LEU A 111 4.28 5.98 33.15
C LEU A 111 3.54 5.70 31.83
N VAL A 112 3.37 4.42 31.47
CA VAL A 112 2.66 4.02 30.27
C VAL A 112 1.15 4.29 30.39
N GLY A 113 0.53 4.01 31.53
CA GLY A 113 -0.91 4.28 31.72
C GLY A 113 -1.29 5.76 31.67
N ALA A 114 -0.59 6.61 32.41
CA ALA A 114 -0.79 8.06 32.32
C ALA A 114 -0.41 8.60 30.93
N GLY A 115 0.63 8.04 30.32
CA GLY A 115 1.09 8.38 28.97
C GLY A 115 0.04 8.09 27.90
N CYS A 116 -0.60 6.91 27.91
CA CYS A 116 -1.63 6.54 26.94
C CYS A 116 -2.87 7.44 27.03
N GLY A 117 -3.26 7.85 28.24
CA GLY A 117 -4.35 8.81 28.45
C GLY A 117 -4.02 10.18 27.84
N HIS A 118 -2.83 10.70 28.15
CA HIS A 118 -2.36 11.98 27.59
C HIS A 118 -2.20 11.93 26.07
N TYR A 119 -1.66 10.82 25.55
CA TYR A 119 -1.54 10.58 24.11
C TYR A 119 -2.89 10.62 23.40
N ARG A 120 -3.89 9.91 23.94
CA ARG A 120 -5.25 9.93 23.39
C ARG A 120 -5.81 11.35 23.36
N HIS A 121 -5.70 12.10 24.46
CA HIS A 121 -6.16 13.48 24.48
C HIS A 121 -5.48 14.35 23.42
N ARG A 122 -4.17 14.16 23.18
CA ARG A 122 -3.46 14.87 22.11
C ARG A 122 -3.97 14.48 20.71
N VAL A 123 -4.17 13.19 20.45
CA VAL A 123 -4.74 12.71 19.17
C VAL A 123 -6.17 13.23 18.97
N ASP A 124 -6.98 13.27 20.03
CA ASP A 124 -8.35 13.77 19.97
C ASP A 124 -8.38 15.28 19.71
N ALA A 125 -7.43 16.04 20.29
CA ALA A 125 -7.30 17.48 20.11
C ALA A 125 -6.74 17.91 18.75
N VAL A 126 -5.96 17.05 18.08
CA VAL A 126 -5.43 17.34 16.75
C VAL A 126 -6.56 17.33 15.72
N GLY A 127 -6.74 18.49 15.07
CA GLY A 127 -7.65 18.69 13.93
C GLY A 127 -7.04 18.22 12.62
N THR A 128 -7.85 18.12 11.57
CA THR A 128 -7.40 17.73 10.23
C THR A 128 -6.42 18.72 9.60
N ASP A 129 -6.44 19.97 10.07
CA ASP A 129 -5.70 21.09 9.46
C ASP A 129 -4.37 21.38 10.20
N GLU A 130 -3.98 20.51 11.13
CA GLU A 130 -2.70 20.61 11.83
C GLU A 130 -1.52 20.35 10.87
N PRO A 131 -0.39 21.04 11.06
CA PRO A 131 0.77 20.88 10.18
C PRO A 131 1.33 19.45 10.27
N PRO A 132 1.93 18.93 9.17
CA PRO A 132 2.43 17.54 9.10
C PRO A 132 3.37 17.17 10.25
N ASP A 133 4.21 18.10 10.70
CA ASP A 133 5.14 17.89 11.82
C ASP A 133 4.46 17.45 13.12
N VAL A 134 3.22 17.90 13.35
CA VAL A 134 2.44 17.51 14.54
C VAL A 134 2.07 16.02 14.46
N TYR A 135 1.65 15.55 13.28
CA TYR A 135 1.35 14.14 13.04
C TYR A 135 2.60 13.26 13.16
N GLY A 136 3.73 13.68 12.57
CA GLY A 136 5.01 13.00 12.73
C GLY A 136 5.41 12.81 14.19
N GLN A 137 5.32 13.88 14.99
CA GLN A 137 5.59 13.83 16.44
C GLN A 137 4.63 12.88 17.20
N LEU A 138 3.36 12.84 16.80
CA LEU A 138 2.38 11.92 17.40
C LEU A 138 2.70 10.47 17.06
N PHE A 139 3.07 10.15 15.82
CA PHE A 139 3.52 8.80 15.44
C PHE A 139 4.78 8.40 16.21
N ASP A 140 5.77 9.28 16.35
CA ASP A 140 6.97 9.00 17.15
C ASP A 140 6.67 8.82 18.64
N THR A 141 5.68 9.56 19.15
CA THR A 141 5.19 9.38 20.52
C THR A 141 4.49 8.02 20.68
N ALA A 142 3.66 7.62 19.71
CA ALA A 142 3.01 6.32 19.69
C ALA A 142 4.03 5.18 19.68
N LYS A 143 5.08 5.28 18.85
CA LYS A 143 6.17 4.30 18.79
C LYS A 143 6.94 4.18 20.11
N ARG A 144 7.18 5.30 20.79
CA ARG A 144 7.79 5.28 22.14
C ARG A 144 6.91 4.54 23.13
N TYR A 145 5.60 4.77 23.13
CA TYR A 145 4.66 4.02 23.98
C TYR A 145 4.59 2.55 23.59
N LEU A 146 4.53 2.21 22.29
CA LEU A 146 4.52 0.83 21.79
C LEU A 146 5.69 0.00 22.33
N ARG A 147 6.89 0.59 22.40
CA ARG A 147 8.08 -0.07 22.94
C ARG A 147 7.99 -0.33 24.45
N GLY A 148 7.24 0.49 25.18
CA GLY A 148 7.05 0.38 26.63
C GLY A 148 5.89 -0.53 27.05
N LEU A 149 4.93 -0.82 26.16
CA LEU A 149 3.81 -1.68 26.47
C LEU A 149 4.26 -3.15 26.68
N LEU A 150 3.60 -3.81 27.62
CA LEU A 150 3.78 -5.23 27.96
C LEU A 150 2.46 -5.99 27.73
N GLY A 151 2.54 -7.26 27.34
CA GLY A 151 1.34 -8.10 27.14
C GLY A 151 0.50 -8.36 28.41
N ARG A 152 1.00 -7.97 29.58
CA ARG A 152 0.30 -8.05 30.88
C ARG A 152 -0.32 -6.72 31.34
N ASP A 153 -0.18 -5.67 30.54
CA ASP A 153 -0.80 -4.38 30.86
C ASP A 153 -2.33 -4.48 30.82
N ASP A 154 -3.01 -3.53 31.46
CA ASP A 154 -4.48 -3.48 31.52
C ASP A 154 -5.10 -3.58 30.11
N PRO A 155 -5.97 -4.57 29.82
CA PRO A 155 -6.59 -4.71 28.51
C PRO A 155 -7.38 -3.47 28.07
N GLY A 156 -7.97 -2.74 29.03
CA GLY A 156 -8.67 -1.49 28.76
C GLY A 156 -7.74 -0.37 28.30
N LEU A 157 -6.54 -0.29 28.86
CA LEU A 157 -5.46 0.60 28.41
C LEU A 157 -5.00 0.23 27.00
N LEU A 158 -4.72 -1.05 26.73
CA LEU A 158 -4.29 -1.52 25.41
C LEU A 158 -5.33 -1.20 24.33
N HIS A 159 -6.62 -1.43 24.63
CA HIS A 159 -7.74 -1.10 23.75
C HIS A 159 -7.84 0.42 23.52
N ARG A 160 -7.70 1.25 24.56
CA ARG A 160 -7.73 2.73 24.42
C ARG A 160 -6.55 3.25 23.60
N PHE A 161 -5.36 2.70 23.80
CA PHE A 161 -4.17 3.08 23.04
C PHE A 161 -4.29 2.66 21.57
N GLY A 162 -4.73 1.43 21.29
CA GLY A 162 -5.00 0.97 19.92
C GLY A 162 -6.00 1.87 19.19
N ASN A 163 -7.09 2.27 19.86
CA ASN A 163 -8.05 3.22 19.30
C ASN A 163 -7.47 4.61 19.06
N ALA A 164 -6.56 5.09 19.92
CA ALA A 164 -5.86 6.35 19.68
C ALA A 164 -4.93 6.25 18.45
N CYS A 165 -4.18 5.15 18.29
CA CYS A 165 -3.38 4.92 17.08
C CYS A 165 -4.26 4.85 15.82
N LEU A 166 -5.38 4.14 15.89
CA LEU A 166 -6.36 4.08 14.81
C LEU A 166 -6.93 5.46 14.46
N GLY A 167 -7.29 6.25 15.48
CA GLY A 167 -7.74 7.63 15.32
C GLY A 167 -6.69 8.51 14.65
N LEU A 168 -5.42 8.36 15.02
CA LEU A 168 -4.31 9.07 14.39
C LEU A 168 -4.16 8.69 12.91
N VAL A 169 -4.18 7.39 12.58
CA VAL A 169 -4.13 6.89 11.19
C VAL A 169 -5.34 7.37 10.37
N ARG A 170 -6.50 7.55 11.00
CA ARG A 170 -7.68 8.12 10.33
C ARG A 170 -7.58 9.61 10.06
N LYS A 171 -6.81 10.36 10.85
CA LYS A 171 -6.75 11.83 10.77
C LYS A 171 -5.58 12.35 9.95
N TYR A 172 -4.43 11.67 9.98
CA TYR A 172 -3.23 12.21 9.34
C TYR A 172 -3.41 12.39 7.83
N ASP A 173 -2.75 13.44 7.33
CA ASP A 173 -2.67 13.70 5.91
C ASP A 173 -1.60 12.80 5.27
N SER A 174 -1.99 12.03 4.26
CA SER A 174 -1.08 11.10 3.58
C SER A 174 -0.17 11.77 2.56
N TYR A 175 -0.33 13.06 2.23
CA TYR A 175 0.51 13.70 1.22
C TYR A 175 1.96 13.89 1.67
N ASP A 176 2.22 14.07 2.96
CA ASP A 176 3.58 14.23 3.50
C ASP A 176 4.32 12.87 3.62
N ASP A 177 5.45 12.75 2.91
CA ASP A 177 6.24 11.51 2.88
C ASP A 177 6.85 11.15 4.24
N HIS A 178 7.23 12.15 5.04
CA HIS A 178 7.79 11.91 6.37
C HIS A 178 6.75 11.35 7.34
N THR A 179 5.55 11.94 7.35
CA THR A 179 4.42 11.48 8.15
C THR A 179 3.93 10.10 7.70
N GLN A 180 3.88 9.86 6.38
CA GLN A 180 3.56 8.54 5.82
C GLN A 180 4.53 7.47 6.31
N ALA A 181 5.84 7.73 6.23
CA ALA A 181 6.86 6.78 6.70
C ALA A 181 6.77 6.53 8.21
N ALA A 182 6.47 7.56 9.00
CA ALA A 182 6.26 7.42 10.44
C ALA A 182 5.00 6.59 10.77
N ALA A 183 3.92 6.78 10.01
CA ALA A 183 2.71 5.99 10.12
C ALA A 183 2.96 4.52 9.75
N GLU A 184 3.67 4.25 8.65
CA GLU A 184 4.02 2.90 8.19
C GLU A 184 4.85 2.15 9.23
N ASP A 185 5.87 2.78 9.81
CA ASP A 185 6.69 2.21 10.89
C ASP A 185 5.84 1.90 12.13
N MET A 186 4.92 2.79 12.53
CA MET A 186 4.02 2.54 13.65
C MET A 186 3.09 1.33 13.37
N VAL A 187 2.45 1.29 12.21
CA VAL A 187 1.54 0.20 11.81
C VAL A 187 2.29 -1.13 11.76
N TRP A 188 3.50 -1.13 11.20
CA TRP A 188 4.37 -2.30 11.18
C TRP A 188 4.69 -2.79 12.59
N GLN A 189 5.06 -1.91 13.52
CA GLN A 189 5.31 -2.28 14.92
C GLN A 189 4.07 -2.86 15.60
N ILE A 190 2.88 -2.29 15.38
CA ILE A 190 1.61 -2.81 15.92
C ILE A 190 1.33 -4.22 15.39
N SER A 191 1.51 -4.44 14.07
CA SER A 191 1.25 -5.73 13.43
C SER A 191 2.16 -6.86 13.97
N ARG A 192 3.37 -6.52 14.41
CA ARG A 192 4.34 -7.47 14.98
C ARG A 192 4.12 -7.77 16.46
N ARG A 193 3.40 -6.92 17.19
CA ARG A 193 3.14 -7.06 18.64
C ARG A 193 1.85 -7.82 18.92
N THR A 194 1.76 -9.06 18.43
CA THR A 194 0.62 -9.96 18.65
C THR A 194 0.49 -10.42 20.12
N ASP A 195 1.52 -10.19 20.93
CA ASP A 195 1.53 -10.35 22.38
C ASP A 195 0.73 -9.27 23.11
N ILE A 196 0.45 -8.14 22.46
CA ILE A 196 -0.22 -6.97 23.05
C ILE A 196 -1.54 -6.68 22.37
N PHE A 197 -1.53 -6.61 21.03
CA PHE A 197 -2.71 -6.26 20.26
C PHE A 197 -3.43 -7.53 19.83
N THR A 198 -4.74 -7.53 20.00
CA THR A 198 -5.58 -8.55 19.39
C THR A 198 -5.41 -8.49 17.87
N ARG A 199 -5.51 -9.65 17.21
CA ARG A 199 -5.47 -9.73 15.74
C ARG A 199 -6.48 -8.79 15.08
N GLY A 200 -7.65 -8.64 15.69
CA GLY A 200 -8.69 -7.70 15.22
C GLY A 200 -8.20 -6.25 15.19
N HIS A 201 -7.61 -5.75 16.29
CA HIS A 201 -7.08 -4.38 16.33
C HIS A 201 -5.95 -4.14 15.33
N ALA A 202 -5.00 -5.07 15.25
CA ALA A 202 -3.89 -4.94 14.31
C ALA A 202 -4.39 -4.90 12.86
N LEU A 203 -5.32 -5.78 12.48
CA LEU A 203 -5.91 -5.81 11.14
C LEU A 203 -6.72 -4.55 10.83
N GLU A 204 -7.49 -4.02 11.79
CA GLU A 204 -8.24 -2.78 11.57
C GLU A 204 -7.31 -1.59 11.30
N ILE A 205 -6.24 -1.46 12.08
CA ILE A 205 -5.25 -0.39 11.90
C ILE A 205 -4.54 -0.53 10.55
N CYS A 206 -4.09 -1.73 10.19
CA CYS A 206 -3.47 -1.98 8.89
C CYS A 206 -4.42 -1.66 7.74
N ARG A 207 -5.69 -2.10 7.82
CA ARG A 207 -6.68 -1.84 6.78
C ARG A 207 -6.89 -0.34 6.57
N VAL A 208 -7.09 0.43 7.64
CA VAL A 208 -7.30 1.88 7.52
C VAL A 208 -6.05 2.57 6.95
N PHE A 209 -4.85 2.10 7.29
CA PHE A 209 -3.61 2.60 6.72
C PHE A 209 -3.52 2.32 5.21
N GLU A 210 -3.81 1.08 4.77
CA GLU A 210 -3.80 0.72 3.35
C GLU A 210 -4.86 1.49 2.56
N ASP A 211 -6.09 1.61 3.07
CA ASP A 211 -7.15 2.41 2.43
C ASP A 211 -6.70 3.88 2.23
N ARG A 212 -5.93 4.44 3.17
CA ARG A 212 -5.36 5.80 3.07
C ARG A 212 -4.22 5.88 2.06
N LYS A 213 -3.34 4.88 2.03
CA LYS A 213 -2.25 4.75 1.06
C LYS A 213 -2.79 4.64 -0.36
N GLU A 214 -3.83 3.84 -0.57
CA GLU A 214 -4.53 3.71 -1.86
C GLU A 214 -5.13 5.04 -2.31
N ARG A 215 -5.86 5.74 -1.44
CA ARG A 215 -6.41 7.08 -1.75
C ARG A 215 -5.33 8.08 -2.14
N ARG A 216 -4.17 8.04 -1.49
CA ARG A 216 -3.03 8.90 -1.82
C ARG A 216 -2.53 8.64 -3.24
N ILE A 217 -2.39 7.37 -3.63
CA ILE A 217 -1.94 6.98 -4.96
C ILE A 217 -2.94 7.46 -6.01
N ILE A 218 -4.24 7.25 -5.76
CA ILE A 218 -5.31 7.71 -6.65
C ILE A 218 -5.28 9.24 -6.79
N GLN A 219 -5.15 9.98 -5.68
CA GLN A 219 -5.10 11.44 -5.75
C GLN A 219 -3.85 11.91 -6.50
N LYS A 220 -2.65 11.38 -6.20
CA LYS A 220 -1.42 11.73 -6.93
C LYS A 220 -1.57 11.50 -8.43
N ALA A 221 -2.23 10.40 -8.83
CA ALA A 221 -2.53 10.14 -10.24
C ALA A 221 -3.49 11.19 -10.82
N MET A 222 -4.55 11.55 -10.07
CA MET A 222 -5.48 12.61 -10.49
C MET A 222 -4.80 13.97 -10.61
N ASP A 223 -3.91 14.33 -9.68
CA ASP A 223 -3.18 15.59 -9.71
C ASP A 223 -2.23 15.66 -10.91
N HIS A 224 -1.54 14.55 -11.21
CA HIS A 224 -0.73 14.42 -12.43
C HIS A 224 -1.56 14.60 -13.70
N VAL A 225 -2.74 13.97 -13.76
CA VAL A 225 -3.66 14.11 -14.89
C VAL A 225 -4.15 15.56 -15.00
N ALA A 226 -4.52 16.20 -13.89
CA ALA A 226 -4.94 17.60 -13.87
C ALA A 226 -3.84 18.55 -14.36
N ILE A 227 -2.58 18.32 -13.97
CA ILE A 227 -1.44 19.10 -14.47
C ILE A 227 -1.33 18.95 -15.99
N ILE A 228 -1.39 17.72 -16.52
CA ILE A 228 -1.32 17.48 -17.97
C ILE A 228 -2.47 18.20 -18.70
N PHE A 229 -3.68 18.17 -18.15
CA PHE A 229 -4.84 18.85 -18.74
C PHE A 229 -4.73 20.37 -18.69
N LEU A 230 -4.26 20.94 -17.58
CA LEU A 230 -4.15 22.40 -17.40
C LEU A 230 -3.00 23.00 -18.20
N ASP A 231 -1.92 22.25 -18.43
CA ASP A 231 -0.76 22.72 -19.20
C ASP A 231 -1.00 22.63 -20.73
N SER A 232 -2.12 22.05 -21.14
CA SER A 232 -2.50 21.92 -22.54
C SER A 232 -3.89 22.52 -22.83
N GLU A 233 -3.98 23.85 -22.91
CA GLU A 233 -5.18 24.47 -23.49
C GLU A 233 -5.42 23.98 -24.94
N GLU A 234 -4.36 23.55 -25.66
CA GLU A 234 -4.47 22.97 -27.01
C GLU A 234 -4.85 21.48 -27.06
N SER A 235 -4.76 20.70 -25.96
CA SER A 235 -5.02 19.25 -26.04
C SER A 235 -6.42 18.83 -25.63
N PHE A 236 -7.15 19.62 -24.84
CA PHE A 236 -8.50 19.23 -24.43
C PHE A 236 -9.47 19.20 -25.62
N ASP A 237 -9.48 20.25 -26.45
CA ASP A 237 -10.31 20.29 -27.65
C ASP A 237 -9.90 19.20 -28.65
N ALA A 238 -8.60 18.92 -28.80
CA ALA A 238 -8.11 17.85 -29.66
C ALA A 238 -8.47 16.44 -29.15
N LEU A 239 -8.42 16.20 -27.83
CA LEU A 239 -8.86 14.95 -27.22
C LEU A 239 -10.37 14.78 -27.30
N LEU A 240 -11.15 15.86 -27.09
CA LEU A 240 -12.59 15.84 -27.25
C LEU A 240 -12.98 15.57 -28.71
N GLU A 241 -12.37 16.27 -29.68
CA GLU A 241 -12.57 16.03 -31.11
C GLU A 241 -12.18 14.60 -31.50
N HIS A 242 -11.08 14.07 -30.96
CA HIS A 242 -10.68 12.70 -31.21
C HIS A 242 -11.67 11.68 -30.64
N GLN A 243 -12.18 11.92 -29.43
CA GLN A 243 -13.18 11.05 -28.81
C GLN A 243 -14.54 11.12 -29.53
N TYR A 244 -14.96 12.31 -29.97
CA TYR A 244 -16.15 12.49 -30.83
C TYR A 244 -15.97 11.86 -32.21
N ALA A 245 -14.79 11.95 -32.81
CA ALA A 245 -14.49 11.29 -34.09
C ALA A 245 -14.53 9.77 -33.96
N MET A 246 -14.03 9.21 -32.86
CA MET A 246 -14.15 7.77 -32.56
C MET A 246 -15.60 7.34 -32.39
N LEU A 247 -16.40 8.09 -31.62
CA LEU A 247 -17.83 7.79 -31.44
C LEU A 247 -18.61 7.91 -32.76
N ALA A 248 -18.29 8.89 -33.60
CA ALA A 248 -18.91 9.05 -34.93
C ALA A 248 -18.50 7.94 -35.92
N GLN A 249 -17.31 7.35 -35.76
CA GLN A 249 -16.92 6.15 -36.52
C GLN A 249 -17.61 4.89 -35.99
N GLN A 250 -17.88 4.83 -34.69
CA GLN A 250 -18.57 3.72 -34.05
C GLN A 250 -20.07 3.68 -34.42
N ASP A 251 -20.67 4.84 -34.70
CA ASP A 251 -22.06 4.97 -35.18
C ASP A 251 -22.23 4.74 -36.70
N ARG A 252 -21.14 4.40 -37.41
CA ARG A 252 -21.16 4.03 -38.84
C ARG A 252 -21.04 2.52 -39.08
N SER A 253 -21.69 1.71 -38.25
CA SER A 253 -22.03 0.33 -38.62
C SER A 253 -23.53 0.22 -38.91
N PRO A 254 -23.98 0.34 -40.18
CA PRO A 254 -25.32 -0.07 -40.53
C PRO A 254 -25.31 -1.60 -40.64
N ARG A 255 -25.72 -2.27 -39.57
CA ARG A 255 -26.31 -3.61 -39.66
C ARG A 255 -27.51 -3.61 -38.73
N THR A 256 -28.63 -3.15 -39.25
CA THR A 256 -29.92 -3.45 -38.65
C THR A 256 -30.02 -4.97 -38.51
N CYS A 257 -30.53 -5.44 -37.37
CA CYS A 257 -30.69 -6.87 -37.06
C CYS A 257 -31.48 -7.65 -38.12
N GLU A 258 -32.16 -6.99 -39.06
CA GLU A 258 -32.88 -7.61 -40.17
C GLU A 258 -31.96 -8.26 -41.22
N GLU A 259 -30.76 -7.74 -41.50
CA GLU A 259 -29.83 -8.37 -42.46
C GLU A 259 -29.15 -9.62 -41.88
N ALA A 260 -28.96 -9.68 -40.55
CA ALA A 260 -28.39 -10.86 -39.89
C ALA A 260 -29.39 -12.05 -39.82
N LEU A 261 -30.69 -11.79 -39.96
CA LEU A 261 -31.74 -12.80 -40.01
C LEU A 261 -31.92 -13.43 -41.40
N ALA A 262 -31.44 -12.79 -42.46
CA ALA A 262 -31.54 -13.30 -43.84
C ALA A 262 -30.49 -14.37 -44.18
N ASP A 263 -29.40 -14.48 -43.40
CA ASP A 263 -28.27 -15.38 -43.67
C ASP A 263 -28.24 -16.64 -42.78
N MET A 264 -29.31 -16.89 -42.00
CA MET A 264 -29.41 -18.13 -41.23
C MET A 264 -29.80 -19.31 -42.16
N PRO A 265 -29.00 -20.39 -42.23
CA PRO A 265 -29.35 -21.56 -43.03
C PRO A 265 -30.61 -22.22 -42.47
N SER A 266 -31.63 -22.37 -43.32
CA SER A 266 -32.88 -23.08 -43.00
C SER A 266 -32.58 -24.48 -42.46
N ILE A 267 -32.87 -24.68 -41.17
CA ILE A 267 -32.77 -25.98 -40.51
C ILE A 267 -33.88 -26.86 -41.09
N HIS A 268 -33.50 -27.82 -41.95
CA HIS A 268 -34.38 -28.89 -42.37
C HIS A 268 -34.83 -29.69 -41.15
N THR A 269 -36.10 -29.55 -40.78
CA THR A 269 -36.79 -30.49 -39.89
C THR A 269 -37.01 -31.80 -40.64
N PRO A 270 -36.58 -32.96 -40.11
CA PRO A 270 -36.86 -34.24 -40.74
C PRO A 270 -38.35 -34.57 -40.61
N HIS A 271 -39.03 -34.75 -41.75
CA HIS A 271 -40.36 -35.31 -41.82
C HIS A 271 -40.32 -36.83 -41.62
N THR A 272 -41.12 -37.33 -40.68
CA THR A 272 -41.86 -38.59 -40.82
C THR A 272 -43.07 -38.38 -41.70
#